data_AF-A0A3M1I070-F1
#
_entry.id   AF-A0A3M1I070-F1
#
_cell.length_a   1.000
_cell.length_b   1.000
_cell.length_c   1.000
_cell.angle_alpha   90.00
_cell.angle_beta   90.00
_cell.angle_gamma   90.00
#
_symmetry.space_group_name_H-M   'P 1'
#
loop_
_entity.id
_entity.type
_entity.pdbx_description
1 polymer ?
#
loop_
_entity_poly.entity_id
_entity_poly.type
_entity_poly.pdbx_seq_one_letter_code
_entity_poly.pdbx_strand_id
1 'polypeptide(L)'
;MSQDNRSSFDVFEHGFLDPEAPLIRIGEGELGGKAHGLVHIREVLNTDLNMEQFPGITLDIPPLAVIGTGVFDAFIKENNLHEVVYRDHISDEDLTRAFLESPLPAEVLTDLRALVEQVHTPLAVRSSSLLEDARYEPFAGVYATKMIPNKGKDTNLRLRQLVEAIKFVYASTFFRHARNYRRATGHTEEEESMAVVIQKLVGKHHGERFYPEISGVARSYNYYPVGRAKPEEGVVYLALGLGKTIVDGEPCWMYSPAHPKVEPPFGSVEKLLKETQTDFWVLNMGEPLQRAPTSETEYLLRENLTVAEQDGVLRYLASTYSPLSGRLSIGTGFPGPRALTFAPILVLEEIPLNRLLVELLEICQHALGAPVEIEFAMTLNPHRFALLQVRSMLAPTGETRLEVEDLRGEHVLVATENAMGNGTLETIRDVVYVRPENFELRYSARIAPELERINERLVAEGRPYLLIVLGRLGTSDPWLGIPVRWAQISGACAVVEATGSNVRVELSRGSHFFHNIVSLGVKYLMLSSSSRYTVDWEWLDRQEGEEETEFVRHVRLPNPLQIRVDGYSGRGVIYKPADL
;
A
#
# COMPACT_ATOMS: atom_id res chain seq x y z
N MET A 1 -2.12 29.97 26.61
CA MET A 1 -0.90 30.68 26.14
C MET A 1 -0.04 29.65 25.43
N SER A 2 -0.35 29.36 24.16
CA SER A 2 0.43 28.44 23.33
C SER A 2 1.56 29.23 22.69
N GLN A 3 2.80 28.84 23.00
CA GLN A 3 3.96 29.31 22.24
C GLN A 3 3.94 28.61 20.88
N ASP A 4 3.79 29.43 19.85
CA ASP A 4 3.86 29.08 18.44
C ASP A 4 5.32 28.74 18.10
N ASN A 5 5.70 27.48 18.22
CA ASN A 5 7.06 27.00 17.94
C ASN A 5 7.20 26.76 16.43
N ARG A 6 7.20 27.85 15.65
CA ARG A 6 7.57 27.81 14.23
C ARG A 6 9.08 27.58 14.16
N SER A 7 9.48 26.34 13.92
CA SER A 7 10.84 26.00 13.50
C SER A 7 11.20 26.85 12.27
N SER A 8 12.27 27.63 12.38
CA SER A 8 12.82 28.42 11.28
C SER A 8 13.37 27.47 10.22
N PHE A 9 12.63 27.28 9.13
CA PHE A 9 13.13 26.55 7.97
C PHE A 9 13.93 27.51 7.10
N ASP A 10 15.15 27.13 6.71
CA ASP A 10 15.94 27.92 5.78
C ASP A 10 15.22 27.97 4.42
N VAL A 11 14.91 29.20 3.99
CA VAL A 11 14.47 29.51 2.63
C VAL A 11 15.64 29.21 1.69
N PHE A 12 15.40 28.67 0.49
CA PHE A 12 16.43 28.22 -0.44
C PHE A 12 17.60 29.22 -0.60
N GLU A 13 18.68 29.03 0.16
CA GLU A 13 19.93 29.75 -0.01
C GLU A 13 20.88 28.91 -0.87
N HIS A 14 20.57 28.74 -2.16
CA HIS A 14 21.43 28.10 -3.17
C HIS A 14 22.25 26.87 -2.68
N GLY A 15 21.64 26.04 -1.83
CA GLY A 15 22.32 25.07 -0.98
C GLY A 15 21.84 23.64 -1.21
N PHE A 16 22.82 22.76 -1.35
CA PHE A 16 22.89 21.32 -1.64
C PHE A 16 21.83 20.39 -1.01
N LEU A 17 21.64 19.22 -1.64
CA LEU A 17 21.24 17.99 -0.92
C LEU A 17 22.45 17.49 -0.12
N ASP A 18 22.88 18.30 0.85
CA ASP A 18 23.95 17.98 1.79
C ASP A 18 23.40 16.96 2.81
N PRO A 19 24.13 15.88 3.16
CA PRO A 19 23.81 15.11 4.36
C PRO A 19 23.64 15.95 5.63
N GLU A 20 24.29 17.13 5.72
CA GLU A 20 24.15 18.09 6.82
C GLU A 20 22.95 19.05 6.66
N ALA A 21 22.38 19.19 5.45
CA ALA A 21 21.17 19.98 5.17
C ALA A 21 19.98 19.03 4.96
N PRO A 22 19.25 18.66 6.03
CA PRO A 22 18.31 17.54 6.02
C PRO A 22 17.11 17.74 5.08
N LEU A 23 16.79 19.00 4.77
CA LEU A 23 15.62 19.43 4.04
C LEU A 23 15.95 20.67 3.23
N ILE A 24 15.66 20.64 1.94
CA ILE A 24 15.67 21.82 1.06
C ILE A 24 14.22 22.18 0.75
N ARG A 25 13.84 23.46 0.88
CA ARG A 25 12.53 23.95 0.46
C ARG A 25 12.65 24.75 -0.83
N ILE A 26 11.77 24.48 -1.80
CA ILE A 26 11.63 25.21 -3.06
C ILE A 26 10.24 25.85 -3.09
N GLY A 27 10.19 27.17 -3.25
CA GLY A 27 8.95 27.94 -3.23
C GLY A 27 8.27 28.06 -1.85
N GLU A 28 7.13 28.77 -1.85
CA GLU A 28 6.33 29.03 -0.65
C GLU A 28 5.21 27.98 -0.44
N GLY A 29 4.47 28.10 0.65
CA GLY A 29 3.40 27.16 1.04
C GLY A 29 3.84 26.04 1.96
N GLU A 30 2.93 25.12 2.25
CA GLU A 30 3.16 24.01 3.18
C GLU A 30 3.99 22.90 2.53
N LEU A 31 4.70 22.10 3.34
CA LEU A 31 5.59 21.02 2.88
C LEU A 31 4.87 19.66 2.72
N GLY A 32 3.64 19.58 3.24
CA GLY A 32 2.88 18.34 3.34
C GLY A 32 3.47 17.32 4.32
N GLY A 33 2.72 16.23 4.56
CA GLY A 33 2.96 15.37 5.71
C GLY A 33 4.19 14.49 5.66
N LYS A 34 4.56 14.00 4.48
CA LYS A 34 5.73 13.12 4.33
C LYS A 34 7.03 13.83 4.68
N ALA A 35 7.16 15.09 4.28
CA ALA A 35 8.34 15.89 4.57
C ALA A 35 8.47 16.18 6.07
N HIS A 36 7.38 16.62 6.72
CA HIS A 36 7.38 16.91 8.15
C HIS A 36 7.68 15.67 9.00
N GLY A 37 7.05 14.53 8.69
CA GLY A 37 7.28 13.28 9.40
C GLY A 37 8.74 12.83 9.35
N LEU A 38 9.40 12.93 8.19
CA LEU A 38 10.80 12.53 8.04
C LEU A 38 11.78 13.44 8.79
N VAL A 39 11.55 14.75 8.80
CA VAL A 39 12.40 15.70 9.53
C VAL A 39 12.26 15.49 11.03
N HIS A 40 11.03 15.37 11.53
CA HIS A 40 10.79 15.13 12.95
C HIS A 40 11.43 13.81 13.43
N ILE A 41 11.24 12.73 12.68
CA ILE A 41 11.81 11.43 13.05
C ILE A 41 13.33 11.42 12.98
N ARG A 42 13.96 12.20 12.10
CA ARG A 42 15.42 12.33 12.08
C ARG A 42 15.98 12.82 13.41
N GLU A 43 15.37 13.86 14.00
CA GLU A 43 15.79 14.43 15.28
C GLU A 43 15.61 13.43 16.43
N VAL A 44 14.46 12.73 16.43
CA VAL A 44 14.14 11.68 17.41
C VAL A 44 15.16 10.54 17.33
N LEU A 45 15.41 10.00 16.13
CA LEU A 45 16.34 8.88 15.95
C LEU A 45 17.77 9.25 16.32
N ASN A 46 18.23 10.47 16.03
CA ASN A 46 19.56 10.94 16.45
C ASN A 46 19.72 11.00 17.98
N THR A 47 18.62 11.15 18.72
CA THR A 47 18.64 11.27 20.17
C THR A 47 18.43 9.93 20.87
N ASP A 48 17.46 9.14 20.39
CA ASP A 48 16.94 7.98 21.10
C ASP A 48 17.50 6.65 20.58
N LEU A 49 17.98 6.59 19.33
CA LEU A 49 18.50 5.34 18.75
C LEU A 49 19.99 5.16 19.01
N ASN A 50 20.35 4.11 19.77
CA ASN A 50 21.74 3.71 19.93
C ASN A 50 22.19 2.74 18.82
N MET A 51 22.86 3.27 17.80
CA MET A 51 23.40 2.48 16.68
C MET A 51 24.50 1.48 17.05
N GLU A 52 25.14 1.60 18.23
CA GLU A 52 26.14 0.61 18.68
C GLU A 52 25.52 -0.79 18.88
N GLN A 53 24.21 -0.87 19.08
CA GLN A 53 23.48 -2.13 19.23
C GLN A 53 23.32 -2.91 17.90
N PHE A 54 23.57 -2.26 16.76
CA PHE A 54 23.36 -2.80 15.42
C PHE A 54 24.65 -2.82 14.60
N PRO A 55 25.67 -3.60 15.04
CA PRO A 55 26.99 -3.56 14.42
C PRO A 55 26.91 -3.92 12.94
N GLY A 56 27.61 -3.15 12.11
CA GLY A 56 27.68 -3.36 10.67
C GLY A 56 26.53 -2.76 9.87
N ILE A 57 25.45 -2.28 10.50
CA ILE A 57 24.39 -1.53 9.82
C ILE A 57 24.64 -0.03 9.93
N THR A 58 24.55 0.67 8.80
CA THR A 58 24.48 2.13 8.76
C THR A 58 23.03 2.56 8.56
N LEU A 59 22.51 3.42 9.43
CA LEU A 59 21.20 4.03 9.28
C LEU A 59 21.33 5.34 8.48
N ASP A 60 20.45 5.56 7.52
CA ASP A 60 20.36 6.76 6.73
C ASP A 60 18.90 7.24 6.64
N ILE A 61 18.71 8.55 6.58
CA ILE A 61 17.47 9.16 6.09
C ILE A 61 17.87 9.94 4.85
N PRO A 62 17.50 9.48 3.63
CA PRO A 62 17.96 10.12 2.42
C PRO A 62 17.60 11.62 2.41
N PRO A 63 18.55 12.51 2.05
CA PRO A 63 18.27 13.92 1.87
C PRO A 63 17.11 14.14 0.91
N LEU A 64 16.29 15.15 1.19
CA LEU A 64 15.09 15.43 0.42
C LEU A 64 14.92 16.93 0.17
N ALA A 65 14.44 17.26 -1.02
CA ALA A 65 13.99 18.60 -1.40
C ALA A 65 12.46 18.59 -1.53
N VAL A 66 11.80 19.66 -1.14
CA VAL A 66 10.33 19.77 -1.14
C VAL A 66 9.91 21.01 -1.90
N ILE A 67 9.06 20.82 -2.90
CA ILE A 67 8.35 21.90 -3.55
C ILE A 67 7.08 22.17 -2.74
N GLY A 68 6.96 23.39 -2.21
CA GLY A 68 5.82 23.77 -1.37
C GLY A 68 4.50 23.87 -2.15
N THR A 69 3.38 23.74 -1.44
CA THR A 69 2.03 23.77 -2.04
C THR A 69 1.71 25.04 -2.81
N GLY A 70 2.32 26.18 -2.46
CA GLY A 70 2.07 27.44 -3.17
C GLY A 70 2.51 27.40 -4.64
N VAL A 71 3.50 26.56 -4.96
CA VAL A 71 3.92 26.32 -6.36
C VAL A 71 2.85 25.56 -7.13
N PHE A 72 2.18 24.59 -6.50
CA PHE A 72 1.07 23.86 -7.11
C PHE A 72 -0.09 24.82 -7.39
N ASP A 73 -0.49 25.62 -6.41
CA ASP A 73 -1.60 26.57 -6.58
C ASP A 73 -1.31 27.60 -7.69
N ALA A 74 -0.09 28.13 -7.72
CA ALA A 74 0.36 29.03 -8.79
C ALA A 74 0.34 28.33 -10.16
N PHE A 75 0.85 27.11 -10.25
CA PHE A 75 0.87 26.32 -11.47
C PHE A 75 -0.53 26.05 -12.02
N ILE A 76 -1.49 25.67 -11.17
CA ILE A 76 -2.87 25.42 -11.60
C ILE A 76 -3.52 26.71 -12.10
N LYS A 77 -3.34 27.82 -11.36
CA LYS A 77 -3.94 29.11 -11.67
C LYS A 77 -3.38 29.74 -12.94
N GLU A 78 -2.06 29.82 -13.08
CA GLU A 78 -1.40 30.47 -14.22
C GLU A 78 -1.67 29.75 -15.55
N ASN A 79 -1.90 28.44 -15.50
CA ASN A 79 -2.17 27.62 -16.67
C ASN A 79 -3.67 27.37 -16.93
N ASN A 80 -4.57 27.96 -16.12
CA ASN A 80 -6.02 27.73 -16.18
C ASN A 80 -6.41 26.24 -16.15
N LEU A 81 -5.67 25.43 -15.40
CA LEU A 81 -5.86 23.97 -15.39
C LEU A 81 -7.15 23.52 -14.72
N HIS A 82 -7.79 24.38 -13.91
CA HIS A 82 -9.13 24.10 -13.37
C HIS A 82 -10.14 23.77 -14.49
N GLU A 83 -10.12 24.51 -15.60
CA GLU A 83 -11.02 24.24 -16.74
C GLU A 83 -10.74 22.90 -17.43
N VAL A 84 -9.55 22.33 -17.26
CA VAL A 84 -9.18 21.03 -17.82
C VAL A 84 -9.62 19.90 -16.90
N VAL A 85 -9.35 20.07 -15.59
CA VAL A 85 -9.68 19.09 -14.54
C VAL A 85 -11.18 18.82 -14.45
N TYR A 86 -12.01 19.85 -14.61
CA TYR A 86 -13.47 19.75 -14.50
C TYR A 86 -14.17 19.46 -15.84
N ARG A 87 -13.45 19.16 -16.92
CA ARG A 87 -14.10 18.68 -18.15
C ARG A 87 -14.67 17.28 -17.92
N ASP A 88 -15.95 17.13 -18.28
CA ASP A 88 -16.60 15.84 -18.26
C ASP A 88 -15.84 14.83 -19.13
N HIS A 89 -15.63 13.63 -18.58
CA HIS A 89 -15.05 12.45 -19.25
C HIS A 89 -13.60 12.57 -19.75
N ILE A 90 -12.78 13.48 -19.21
CA ILE A 90 -11.34 13.48 -19.50
C ILE A 90 -10.67 12.19 -18.99
N SER A 91 -9.79 11.59 -19.79
CA SER A 91 -8.98 10.44 -19.39
C SER A 91 -7.80 10.89 -18.52
N ASP A 92 -7.31 10.03 -17.61
CA ASP A 92 -6.12 10.34 -16.81
C ASP A 92 -4.89 10.60 -17.70
N GLU A 93 -4.81 9.96 -18.86
CA GLU A 93 -3.73 10.17 -19.83
C GLU A 93 -3.80 11.56 -20.49
N ASP A 94 -4.99 11.99 -20.95
CA ASP A 94 -5.16 13.31 -21.58
C ASP A 94 -5.01 14.44 -20.58
N LEU A 95 -5.49 14.25 -19.35
CA LEU A 95 -5.25 15.14 -18.22
C LEU A 95 -3.75 15.30 -17.98
N THR A 96 -3.03 14.18 -17.90
CA THR A 96 -1.57 14.20 -17.70
C THR A 96 -0.85 14.92 -18.84
N ARG A 97 -1.30 14.73 -20.08
CA ARG A 97 -0.74 15.43 -21.25
C ARG A 97 -0.90 16.95 -21.13
N ALA A 98 -2.08 17.44 -20.73
CA ALA A 98 -2.32 18.86 -20.50
C ALA A 98 -1.41 19.44 -19.40
N PHE A 99 -1.18 18.70 -18.32
CA PHE A 99 -0.24 19.09 -17.26
C PHE A 99 1.20 19.13 -17.76
N LEU A 100 1.63 18.12 -18.53
CA LEU A 100 2.97 18.06 -19.11
C LEU A 100 3.28 19.23 -20.05
N GLU A 101 2.30 19.67 -20.83
CA GLU A 101 2.39 20.80 -21.77
C GLU A 101 2.40 22.17 -21.07
N SER A 102 1.88 22.27 -19.84
CA SER A 102 1.75 23.51 -19.08
C SER A 102 3.09 23.92 -18.43
N PRO A 103 3.59 25.17 -18.59
CA PRO A 103 4.85 25.60 -17.96
C PRO A 103 4.78 25.68 -16.42
N LEU A 104 5.89 25.32 -15.76
CA LEU A 104 6.11 25.64 -14.34
C LEU A 104 6.59 27.09 -14.18
N PRO A 105 6.38 27.72 -13.01
CA PRO A 105 6.91 29.05 -12.71
C PRO A 105 8.43 29.14 -12.93
N ALA A 106 8.90 30.27 -13.48
CA ALA A 106 10.29 30.45 -13.90
C ALA A 106 11.31 30.37 -12.74
N GLU A 107 10.93 30.87 -11.57
CA GLU A 107 11.76 30.82 -10.35
C GLU A 107 11.99 29.36 -9.94
N VAL A 108 10.93 28.55 -9.88
CA VAL A 108 11.00 27.11 -9.57
C VAL A 108 11.87 26.36 -10.57
N LEU A 109 11.78 26.68 -11.87
CA LEU A 109 12.65 26.08 -12.89
C LEU A 109 14.13 26.38 -12.67
N THR A 110 14.45 27.57 -12.12
CA THR A 110 15.82 27.97 -11.79
C THR A 110 16.35 27.15 -10.62
N ASP A 111 15.56 26.96 -9.57
CA ASP A 111 15.93 26.16 -8.41
C ASP A 111 16.09 24.67 -8.77
N LEU A 112 15.16 24.12 -9.58
CA LEU A 112 15.24 22.75 -10.06
C LEU A 112 16.48 22.52 -10.95
N ARG A 113 16.89 23.52 -11.73
CA ARG A 113 18.14 23.44 -12.49
C ARG A 113 19.34 23.36 -11.56
N ALA A 114 19.41 24.23 -10.55
CA ALA A 114 20.48 24.21 -9.57
C ALA A 114 20.56 22.86 -8.83
N LEU A 115 19.41 22.26 -8.48
CA LEU A 115 19.33 20.95 -7.87
C LEU A 115 19.92 19.85 -8.77
N VAL A 116 19.51 19.79 -10.04
CA VAL A 116 19.96 18.76 -10.99
C VAL A 116 21.42 18.94 -11.39
N GLU A 117 21.93 20.17 -11.44
CA GLU A 117 23.36 20.43 -11.68
C GLU A 117 24.27 19.79 -10.62
N GLN A 118 23.77 19.63 -9.39
CA GLN A 118 24.53 19.07 -8.28
C GLN A 118 24.25 17.56 -8.11
N VAL A 119 23.00 17.15 -8.30
CA VAL A 119 22.54 15.80 -7.99
C VAL A 119 22.53 14.92 -9.24
N HIS A 120 23.33 13.85 -9.20
CA HIS A 120 23.52 12.92 -10.33
C HIS A 120 23.10 11.48 -9.99
N THR A 121 22.36 11.32 -8.90
CA THR A 121 21.84 10.02 -8.46
C THR A 121 20.38 9.89 -8.87
N PRO A 122 19.86 8.65 -9.04
CA PRO A 122 18.44 8.43 -9.25
C PRO A 122 17.56 9.11 -8.21
N LEU A 123 16.40 9.60 -8.65
CA LEU A 123 15.48 10.36 -7.82
C LEU A 123 14.10 9.72 -7.80
N ALA A 124 13.44 9.75 -6.65
CA ALA A 124 12.02 9.52 -6.49
C ALA A 124 11.32 10.87 -6.32
N VAL A 125 10.34 11.15 -7.18
CA VAL A 125 9.47 12.32 -7.12
C VAL A 125 8.12 11.87 -6.58
N ARG A 126 7.82 12.23 -5.34
CA ARG A 126 6.68 11.74 -4.57
C ARG A 126 5.71 12.88 -4.29
N SER A 127 4.44 12.60 -4.37
CA SER A 127 3.36 13.42 -3.81
C SER A 127 3.51 13.56 -2.29
N SER A 128 3.17 14.72 -1.75
CA SER A 128 3.05 14.98 -0.30
C SER A 128 1.83 15.88 -0.10
N SER A 129 0.65 15.27 0.08
CA SER A 129 -0.60 16.00 0.28
C SER A 129 -0.66 16.60 1.69
N LEU A 130 -1.46 17.67 1.85
CA LEU A 130 -1.82 18.19 3.17
C LEU A 130 -2.78 17.24 3.90
N LEU A 131 -3.62 16.51 3.15
CA LEU A 131 -4.58 15.56 3.70
C LEU A 131 -3.91 14.26 4.18
N GLU A 132 -2.68 13.98 3.71
CA GLU A 132 -1.87 12.85 4.22
C GLU A 132 -1.51 13.00 5.70
N ASP A 133 -1.55 14.22 6.25
CA ASP A 133 -1.33 14.55 7.66
C ASP A 133 -2.60 14.60 8.51
N ALA A 134 -3.78 14.47 7.88
CA ALA A 134 -5.00 14.30 8.64
C ALA A 134 -4.86 12.99 9.43
N ARG A 135 -4.65 13.10 10.75
CA ARG A 135 -4.38 11.98 11.69
C ARG A 135 -5.44 10.87 11.69
N TYR A 136 -6.47 11.01 10.87
CA TYR A 136 -7.73 10.28 10.87
C TYR A 136 -8.13 9.73 9.49
N GLU A 137 -7.27 9.76 8.44
CA GLU A 137 -7.63 9.21 7.13
C GLU A 137 -6.54 8.35 6.43
N PRO A 138 -6.90 7.23 5.77
CA PRO A 138 -5.93 6.32 5.18
C PRO A 138 -5.51 6.73 3.76
N PHE A 139 -4.83 7.87 3.58
CA PHE A 139 -4.42 8.39 2.24
C PHE A 139 -3.26 7.62 1.56
N ALA A 140 -2.89 6.44 2.06
CA ALA A 140 -1.74 5.70 1.54
C ALA A 140 -2.00 5.16 0.13
N GLY A 141 -1.08 5.42 -0.80
CA GLY A 141 -1.11 4.89 -2.16
C GLY A 141 -2.10 5.58 -3.11
N VAL A 142 -2.75 6.67 -2.68
CA VAL A 142 -3.72 7.40 -3.52
C VAL A 142 -3.03 8.20 -4.64
N TYR A 143 -1.83 8.71 -4.37
CA TYR A 143 -1.09 9.59 -5.28
C TYR A 143 0.17 8.93 -5.83
N ALA A 144 0.51 9.27 -7.07
CA ALA A 144 1.56 8.59 -7.81
C ALA A 144 2.97 8.99 -7.35
N THR A 145 3.94 8.09 -7.57
CA THR A 145 5.37 8.36 -7.37
C THR A 145 6.12 8.07 -8.66
N LYS A 146 6.82 9.07 -9.20
CA LYS A 146 7.61 8.90 -10.43
C LYS A 146 9.09 8.80 -10.10
N MET A 147 9.71 7.67 -10.44
CA MET A 147 11.15 7.46 -10.28
C MET A 147 11.87 7.76 -11.59
N ILE A 148 12.98 8.49 -11.51
CA ILE A 148 13.78 8.89 -12.69
C ILE A 148 15.24 8.49 -12.51
N PRO A 149 15.92 8.08 -13.60
CA PRO A 149 17.33 7.68 -13.56
C PRO A 149 18.26 8.85 -13.21
N ASN A 150 17.88 10.08 -13.59
CA ASN A 150 18.67 11.31 -13.37
C ASN A 150 20.17 11.10 -13.73
N LYS A 151 20.41 10.48 -14.88
CA LYS A 151 21.73 10.04 -15.35
C LYS A 151 22.19 10.87 -16.55
N GLY A 152 23.50 10.95 -16.73
CA GLY A 152 24.12 11.54 -17.91
C GLY A 152 24.64 12.95 -17.68
N LYS A 153 25.47 13.43 -18.62
CA LYS A 153 26.12 14.74 -18.53
C LYS A 153 25.23 15.89 -18.98
N ASP A 154 24.14 15.59 -19.70
CA ASP A 154 23.21 16.60 -20.17
C ASP A 154 22.25 17.02 -19.05
N THR A 155 22.57 18.13 -18.41
CA THR A 155 21.73 18.77 -17.38
C THR A 155 20.34 19.13 -17.91
N ASN A 156 20.20 19.52 -19.19
CA ASN A 156 18.89 19.90 -19.73
C ASN A 156 17.96 18.70 -19.87
N LEU A 157 18.51 17.54 -20.27
CA LEU A 157 17.75 16.29 -20.30
C LEU A 157 17.27 15.90 -18.90
N ARG A 158 18.17 15.90 -17.92
CA ARG A 158 17.84 15.55 -16.53
C ARG A 158 16.82 16.51 -15.92
N LEU A 159 16.98 17.81 -16.17
CA LEU A 159 16.01 18.84 -15.75
C LEU A 159 14.64 18.59 -16.38
N ARG A 160 14.60 18.27 -17.69
CA ARG A 160 13.34 17.93 -18.37
C ARG A 160 12.66 16.73 -17.71
N GLN A 161 13.39 15.65 -17.46
CA GLN A 161 12.85 14.45 -16.81
C GLN A 161 12.30 14.75 -15.41
N LEU A 162 13.00 15.58 -14.63
CA LEU A 162 12.54 16.00 -13.31
C LEU A 162 11.26 16.84 -13.39
N VAL A 163 11.21 17.81 -14.31
CA VAL A 163 10.03 18.65 -14.53
C VAL A 163 8.83 17.81 -15.01
N GLU A 164 9.03 16.86 -15.92
CA GLU A 164 8.00 15.93 -16.37
C GLU A 164 7.48 15.08 -15.21
N ALA A 165 8.38 14.59 -14.34
CA ALA A 165 8.00 13.83 -13.15
C ALA A 165 7.17 14.66 -12.15
N ILE A 166 7.55 15.92 -11.90
CA ILE A 166 6.79 16.83 -11.01
C ILE A 166 5.39 17.09 -11.56
N LYS A 167 5.28 17.41 -12.86
CA LYS A 167 3.99 17.66 -13.51
C LYS A 167 3.11 16.41 -13.53
N PHE A 168 3.70 15.23 -13.69
CA PHE A 168 2.98 13.95 -13.57
C PHE A 168 2.41 13.77 -12.15
N VAL A 169 3.20 14.05 -11.12
CA VAL A 169 2.72 14.00 -9.72
C VAL A 169 1.58 15.00 -9.49
N TYR A 170 1.70 16.23 -10.00
CA TYR A 170 0.59 17.20 -9.97
C TYR A 170 -0.66 16.71 -10.71
N ALA A 171 -0.52 16.10 -11.89
CA ALA A 171 -1.66 15.54 -12.61
C ALA A 171 -2.34 14.41 -11.82
N SER A 172 -1.54 13.59 -11.12
CA SER A 172 -2.05 12.45 -10.34
C SER A 172 -3.01 12.84 -9.22
N THR A 173 -2.93 14.10 -8.74
CA THR A 173 -3.90 14.64 -7.79
C THR A 173 -5.33 14.59 -8.34
N PHE A 174 -5.51 14.70 -9.65
CA PHE A 174 -6.82 14.76 -10.31
C PHE A 174 -7.21 13.45 -11.01
N PHE A 175 -6.43 12.38 -10.86
CA PHE A 175 -6.78 11.08 -11.43
C PHE A 175 -8.09 10.55 -10.88
N ARG A 176 -8.78 9.73 -11.68
CA ARG A 176 -10.08 9.16 -11.31
C ARG A 176 -10.06 8.46 -9.96
N HIS A 177 -9.02 7.67 -9.68
CA HIS A 177 -8.88 6.98 -8.39
C HIS A 177 -8.77 7.97 -7.22
N ALA A 178 -7.93 8.99 -7.34
CA ALA A 178 -7.75 10.03 -6.32
C ALA A 178 -9.03 10.84 -6.07
N ARG A 179 -9.74 11.23 -7.13
CA ARG A 179 -11.05 11.91 -7.03
C ARG A 179 -12.11 11.05 -6.36
N ASN A 180 -12.20 9.78 -6.77
CA ASN A 180 -13.14 8.83 -6.17
C ASN A 180 -12.85 8.62 -4.69
N TYR A 181 -11.56 8.52 -4.32
CA TYR A 181 -11.14 8.40 -2.94
C TYR A 181 -11.58 9.62 -2.11
N ARG A 182 -11.29 10.84 -2.58
CA ARG A 182 -11.68 12.08 -1.87
C ARG A 182 -13.20 12.22 -1.69
N ARG A 183 -13.97 11.90 -2.74
CA ARG A 183 -15.44 11.87 -2.66
C ARG A 183 -15.92 10.86 -1.63
N ALA A 184 -15.23 9.73 -1.51
CA ALA A 184 -15.58 8.70 -0.54
C ALA A 184 -15.24 9.10 0.91
N THR A 185 -14.25 9.98 1.11
CA THR A 185 -13.87 10.49 2.43
C THR A 185 -14.50 11.85 2.78
N GLY A 186 -15.30 12.43 1.89
CA GLY A 186 -16.08 13.64 2.16
C GLY A 186 -15.35 14.97 1.93
N HIS A 187 -14.14 14.96 1.35
CA HIS A 187 -13.39 16.17 0.99
C HIS A 187 -13.83 16.74 -0.35
N THR A 188 -13.80 18.07 -0.49
CA THR A 188 -14.12 18.72 -1.76
C THR A 188 -12.90 18.79 -2.68
N GLU A 189 -13.13 18.79 -4.00
CA GLU A 189 -12.05 18.83 -5.00
C GLU A 189 -11.26 20.16 -5.00
N GLU A 190 -11.78 21.20 -4.35
CA GLU A 190 -11.23 22.56 -4.30
C GLU A 190 -10.29 22.77 -3.10
N GLU A 191 -10.26 21.84 -2.15
CA GLU A 191 -9.51 21.96 -0.89
C GLU A 191 -8.11 21.33 -0.94
N GLU A 192 -7.74 20.64 -2.04
CA GLU A 192 -6.46 19.93 -2.09
C GLU A 192 -5.36 20.68 -2.83
N SER A 193 -4.30 21.02 -2.09
CA SER A 193 -3.01 21.42 -2.63
C SER A 193 -1.96 20.32 -2.42
N MET A 194 -1.02 20.21 -3.37
CA MET A 194 -0.03 19.13 -3.40
C MET A 194 1.40 19.67 -3.30
N ALA A 195 2.13 19.28 -2.27
CA ALA A 195 3.58 19.44 -2.23
C ALA A 195 4.26 18.27 -2.96
N VAL A 196 5.51 18.48 -3.40
CA VAL A 196 6.29 17.42 -4.09
C VAL A 196 7.60 17.20 -3.38
N VAL A 197 7.84 15.97 -2.95
CA VAL A 197 9.10 15.53 -2.34
C VAL A 197 9.99 14.91 -3.41
N ILE A 198 11.17 15.49 -3.61
CA ILE A 198 12.24 14.98 -4.45
C ILE A 198 13.29 14.36 -3.53
N GLN A 199 13.41 13.04 -3.55
CA GLN A 199 14.28 12.30 -2.67
C GLN A 199 15.27 11.45 -3.47
N LYS A 200 16.50 11.31 -2.98
CA LYS A 200 17.46 10.35 -3.54
C LYS A 200 16.91 8.93 -3.41
N LEU A 201 16.86 8.21 -4.53
CA LEU A 201 16.43 6.80 -4.53
C LEU A 201 17.53 5.93 -3.91
N VAL A 202 17.11 5.01 -3.04
CA VAL A 202 18.02 4.07 -2.36
C VAL A 202 18.17 2.80 -3.18
N GLY A 203 19.42 2.41 -3.45
CA GLY A 203 19.73 1.22 -4.22
C GLY A 203 21.17 1.19 -4.68
N LYS A 204 21.49 0.16 -5.48
CA LYS A 204 22.79 -0.04 -6.12
C LYS A 204 22.67 -0.25 -7.60
N HIS A 205 23.77 0.03 -8.29
CA HIS A 205 23.92 -0.27 -9.70
C HIS A 205 24.25 -1.74 -9.92
N HIS A 206 23.47 -2.39 -10.79
CA HIS A 206 23.69 -3.73 -11.30
C HIS A 206 23.61 -3.68 -12.84
N GLY A 207 24.72 -3.33 -13.48
CA GLY A 207 24.73 -3.02 -14.91
C GLY A 207 23.86 -1.79 -15.22
N GLU A 208 22.83 -1.98 -16.05
CA GLU A 208 21.84 -0.94 -16.37
C GLU A 208 20.61 -0.95 -15.46
N ARG A 209 20.63 -1.70 -14.36
CA ARG A 209 19.56 -1.73 -13.36
C ARG A 209 19.99 -1.00 -12.11
N PHE A 210 19.04 -0.32 -11.46
CA PHE A 210 19.24 0.29 -10.15
C PHE A 210 18.11 -0.09 -9.19
N TYR A 211 18.43 -0.74 -8.08
CA TYR A 211 17.45 -1.18 -7.09
C TYR A 211 18.12 -1.51 -5.75
N PRO A 212 17.39 -1.49 -4.62
CA PRO A 212 17.88 -2.01 -3.35
C PRO A 212 17.67 -3.53 -3.27
N GLU A 213 18.58 -4.22 -2.59
CA GLU A 213 18.45 -5.67 -2.35
C GLU A 213 17.24 -5.99 -1.45
N ILE A 214 16.82 -5.07 -0.58
CA ILE A 214 15.62 -5.19 0.25
C ILE A 214 14.83 -3.88 0.21
N SER A 215 13.52 -3.97 0.00
CA SER A 215 12.55 -2.94 0.37
C SER A 215 11.56 -3.52 1.38
N GLY A 216 11.00 -2.66 2.21
CA GLY A 216 10.09 -3.13 3.25
C GLY A 216 9.14 -2.07 3.80
N VAL A 217 8.05 -2.57 4.37
CA VAL A 217 7.08 -1.80 5.14
C VAL A 217 6.91 -2.49 6.49
N ALA A 218 7.11 -1.77 7.57
CA ALA A 218 6.94 -2.25 8.93
C ALA A 218 5.82 -1.49 9.62
N ARG A 219 4.89 -2.20 10.24
CA ARG A 219 3.77 -1.63 11.00
C ARG A 219 3.86 -2.08 12.45
N SER A 220 3.74 -1.16 13.39
CA SER A 220 3.73 -1.49 14.82
C SER A 220 2.44 -2.16 15.27
N TYR A 221 1.36 -2.01 14.48
CA TYR A 221 0.08 -2.66 14.73
C TYR A 221 -0.43 -3.38 13.48
N ASN A 222 -0.86 -4.63 13.64
CA ASN A 222 -1.38 -5.45 12.55
C ASN A 222 -2.89 -5.65 12.68
N TYR A 223 -3.67 -4.98 11.82
CA TYR A 223 -5.13 -5.15 11.72
C TYR A 223 -5.57 -6.49 11.10
N TYR A 224 -4.61 -7.31 10.67
CA TYR A 224 -4.81 -8.58 9.97
C TYR A 224 -3.85 -9.66 10.51
N PRO A 225 -3.89 -9.97 11.83
CA PRO A 225 -2.96 -10.93 12.42
C PRO A 225 -3.21 -12.36 11.90
N VAL A 226 -2.12 -13.04 11.56
CA VAL A 226 -2.12 -14.41 11.03
C VAL A 226 -1.53 -15.39 12.06
N GLY A 227 -2.09 -16.60 12.12
CA GLY A 227 -1.62 -17.64 13.04
C GLY A 227 -1.87 -17.26 14.50
N ARG A 228 -0.81 -17.30 15.31
CA ARG A 228 -0.85 -16.95 16.75
C ARG A 228 -0.38 -15.52 17.05
N ALA A 229 -0.03 -14.75 16.03
CA ALA A 229 0.40 -13.37 16.21
C ALA A 229 -0.75 -12.52 16.76
N LYS A 230 -0.42 -11.56 17.62
CA LYS A 230 -1.36 -10.56 18.12
C LYS A 230 -1.27 -9.28 17.28
N PRO A 231 -2.33 -8.45 17.25
CA PRO A 231 -2.28 -7.16 16.57
C PRO A 231 -1.11 -6.27 17.02
N GLU A 232 -0.83 -6.20 18.32
CA GLU A 232 0.22 -5.36 18.92
C GLU A 232 1.64 -5.88 18.65
N GLU A 233 1.77 -7.10 18.12
CA GLU A 233 3.05 -7.68 17.73
C GLU A 233 3.50 -7.24 16.32
N GLY A 234 2.74 -6.34 15.68
CA GLY A 234 3.08 -5.71 14.41
C GLY A 234 3.14 -6.65 13.21
N VAL A 235 3.53 -6.10 12.06
CA VAL A 235 3.77 -6.86 10.82
C VAL A 235 4.84 -6.18 9.98
N VAL A 236 5.72 -6.96 9.37
CA VAL A 236 6.75 -6.52 8.43
C VAL A 236 6.55 -7.23 7.09
N TYR A 237 6.60 -6.45 6.02
CA TYR A 237 6.64 -6.90 4.63
C TYR A 237 8.04 -6.66 4.08
N LEU A 238 8.61 -7.66 3.43
CA LEU A 238 9.91 -7.59 2.75
C LEU A 238 9.76 -7.99 1.29
N ALA A 239 10.40 -7.25 0.40
CA ALA A 239 10.50 -7.56 -1.01
C ALA A 239 11.94 -7.34 -1.50
N LEU A 240 12.32 -8.10 -2.52
CA LEU A 240 13.49 -7.79 -3.35
C LEU A 240 13.12 -6.66 -4.31
N GLY A 241 14.05 -5.74 -4.57
CA GLY A 241 13.85 -4.65 -5.53
C GLY A 241 13.15 -3.44 -4.93
N LEU A 242 12.61 -2.58 -5.79
CA LEU A 242 11.93 -1.35 -5.40
C LEU A 242 10.62 -1.64 -4.63
N GLY A 243 10.30 -0.78 -3.66
CA GLY A 243 9.13 -0.95 -2.77
C GLY A 243 7.77 -0.95 -3.46
N LYS A 244 7.69 -0.66 -4.76
CA LYS A 244 6.46 -0.74 -5.56
C LYS A 244 5.80 -2.12 -5.47
N THR A 245 6.58 -3.20 -5.32
CA THR A 245 6.03 -4.55 -5.08
C THR A 245 5.11 -4.58 -3.85
N ILE A 246 5.49 -3.93 -2.75
CA ILE A 246 4.68 -3.93 -1.52
C ILE A 246 3.49 -2.98 -1.65
N VAL A 247 3.70 -1.80 -2.25
CA VAL A 247 2.65 -0.78 -2.44
C VAL A 247 1.54 -1.30 -3.35
N ASP A 248 1.89 -1.96 -4.44
CA ASP A 248 0.92 -2.51 -5.41
C ASP A 248 0.29 -3.83 -4.92
N GLY A 249 0.63 -4.31 -3.72
CA GLY A 249 0.11 -5.55 -3.15
C GLY A 249 0.58 -6.82 -3.87
N GLU A 250 1.71 -6.76 -4.58
CA GLU A 250 2.32 -7.92 -5.22
C GLU A 250 2.90 -8.90 -4.16
N PRO A 251 3.18 -10.15 -4.54
CA PRO A 251 3.75 -11.13 -3.62
C PRO A 251 5.01 -10.62 -2.91
N CYS A 252 5.00 -10.67 -1.57
CA CYS A 252 6.10 -10.25 -0.70
C CYS A 252 6.14 -11.13 0.56
N TRP A 253 7.28 -11.16 1.25
CA TRP A 253 7.47 -11.94 2.45
C TRP A 253 6.93 -11.20 3.68
N MET A 254 5.94 -11.77 4.36
CA MET A 254 5.27 -11.14 5.51
C MET A 254 5.59 -11.91 6.79
N TYR A 255 5.97 -11.21 7.86
CA TYR A 255 6.17 -11.84 9.17
C TYR A 255 5.82 -10.89 10.31
N SER A 256 5.62 -11.43 11.53
CA SER A 256 5.48 -10.60 12.73
C SER A 256 6.88 -10.33 13.31
N PRO A 257 7.25 -9.06 13.58
CA PRO A 257 8.56 -8.73 14.15
C PRO A 257 8.81 -9.36 15.53
N ALA A 258 7.75 -9.73 16.28
CA ALA A 258 7.87 -10.50 17.52
C ALA A 258 8.23 -11.98 17.28
N HIS A 259 7.90 -12.52 16.11
CA HIS A 259 8.08 -13.94 15.75
C HIS A 259 8.77 -14.10 14.37
N PRO A 260 9.98 -13.55 14.15
CA PRO A 260 10.62 -13.51 12.82
C PRO A 260 10.98 -14.88 12.24
N LYS A 261 11.05 -15.90 13.10
CA LYS A 261 11.39 -17.28 12.72
C LYS A 261 10.18 -18.09 12.26
N VAL A 262 8.97 -17.55 12.42
CA VAL A 262 7.74 -18.22 11.98
C VAL A 262 7.53 -17.89 10.51
N GLU A 263 7.58 -18.92 9.67
CA GLU A 263 7.33 -18.76 8.24
C GLU A 263 5.86 -18.37 7.97
N PRO A 264 5.58 -17.62 6.89
CA PRO A 264 4.22 -17.39 6.43
C PRO A 264 3.51 -18.72 6.16
N PRO A 265 2.19 -18.83 6.39
CA PRO A 265 1.45 -20.09 6.33
C PRO A 265 1.13 -20.54 4.90
N PHE A 266 2.15 -20.74 4.06
CA PHE A 266 1.98 -21.28 2.71
C PHE A 266 1.38 -22.69 2.74
N GLY A 267 1.63 -23.47 3.79
CA GLY A 267 1.06 -24.81 4.00
C GLY A 267 1.83 -25.95 3.31
N SER A 268 2.58 -25.66 2.24
CA SER A 268 3.56 -26.58 1.65
C SER A 268 4.69 -25.83 0.94
N VAL A 269 5.81 -26.52 0.68
CA VAL A 269 6.97 -25.96 -0.03
C VAL A 269 6.63 -25.66 -1.49
N GLU A 270 5.83 -26.50 -2.13
CA GLU A 270 5.39 -26.31 -3.52
C GLU A 270 4.51 -25.06 -3.65
N LYS A 271 3.68 -24.78 -2.63
CA LYS A 271 2.87 -23.56 -2.59
C LYS A 271 3.74 -22.34 -2.33
N LEU A 272 4.71 -22.42 -1.42
CA LEU A 272 5.69 -21.36 -1.20
C LEU A 272 6.42 -20.99 -2.50
N LEU A 273 6.91 -21.98 -3.26
CA LEU A 273 7.60 -21.73 -4.54
C LEU A 273 6.74 -21.03 -5.60
N LYS A 274 5.41 -21.19 -5.52
CA LYS A 274 4.47 -20.57 -6.46
C LYS A 274 3.97 -19.20 -6.01
N GLU A 275 3.93 -18.97 -4.70
CA GLU A 275 3.32 -17.78 -4.09
C GLU A 275 4.36 -16.79 -3.57
N THR A 276 5.63 -17.18 -3.45
CA THR A 276 6.71 -16.23 -3.15
C THR A 276 6.94 -15.29 -4.33
N GLN A 277 7.50 -14.12 -4.05
CA GLN A 277 7.97 -13.18 -5.06
C GLN A 277 8.95 -13.86 -6.04
N THR A 278 8.60 -13.84 -7.33
CA THR A 278 9.43 -14.31 -8.46
C THR A 278 9.97 -13.18 -9.32
N ASP A 279 9.27 -12.04 -9.30
CA ASP A 279 9.55 -10.86 -10.11
C ASP A 279 9.67 -9.64 -9.21
N PHE A 280 10.48 -8.67 -9.62
CA PHE A 280 10.75 -7.47 -8.85
C PHE A 280 10.94 -6.25 -9.75
N TRP A 281 10.66 -5.08 -9.18
CA TRP A 281 10.81 -3.81 -9.87
C TRP A 281 12.23 -3.27 -9.74
N VAL A 282 12.78 -2.80 -10.85
CA VAL A 282 14.06 -2.09 -10.91
C VAL A 282 13.90 -0.79 -11.67
N LEU A 283 14.76 0.18 -11.37
CA LEU A 283 14.89 1.37 -12.19
C LEU A 283 15.83 1.09 -13.36
N ASN A 284 15.35 1.35 -14.57
CA ASN A 284 16.15 1.30 -15.79
C ASN A 284 17.10 2.51 -15.83
N MET A 285 18.40 2.21 -15.89
CA MET A 285 19.47 3.19 -16.08
C MET A 285 19.96 3.25 -17.53
N GLY A 286 19.40 2.42 -18.42
CA GLY A 286 19.57 2.49 -19.87
C GLY A 286 18.57 3.45 -20.53
N GLU A 287 18.48 3.42 -21.85
CA GLU A 287 17.42 4.14 -22.56
C GLU A 287 16.06 3.44 -22.34
N PRO A 288 14.96 4.19 -22.12
CA PRO A 288 13.64 3.59 -22.03
C PRO A 288 13.26 2.98 -23.38
N LEU A 289 12.62 1.80 -23.36
CA LEU A 289 12.16 1.11 -24.57
C LEU A 289 11.18 1.98 -25.39
N GLN A 290 10.38 2.78 -24.68
CA GLN A 290 9.45 3.75 -25.26
C GLN A 290 9.32 4.94 -24.31
N ARG A 291 9.37 6.16 -24.85
CA ARG A 291 9.11 7.38 -24.06
C ARG A 291 7.61 7.45 -23.76
N ALA A 292 7.26 7.47 -22.48
CA ALA A 292 5.88 7.44 -21.99
C ALA A 292 5.74 8.34 -20.76
N PRO A 293 5.83 9.68 -20.93
CA PRO A 293 5.87 10.62 -19.81
C PRO A 293 4.57 10.63 -18.99
N THR A 294 3.48 10.14 -19.58
CA THR A 294 2.17 9.94 -18.93
C THR A 294 2.09 8.66 -18.08
N SER A 295 3.12 7.81 -18.07
CA SER A 295 3.17 6.59 -17.27
C SER A 295 4.02 6.77 -16.02
N GLU A 296 3.56 6.21 -14.89
CA GLU A 296 4.34 6.09 -13.66
C GLU A 296 5.58 5.21 -13.86
N THR A 297 5.44 4.15 -14.67
CA THR A 297 6.45 3.10 -14.85
C THR A 297 7.39 3.35 -16.04
N GLU A 298 7.46 4.57 -16.57
CA GLU A 298 8.26 4.93 -17.76
C GLU A 298 9.71 4.43 -17.68
N TYR A 299 10.31 4.54 -16.50
CA TYR A 299 11.70 4.13 -16.24
C TYR A 299 11.79 2.85 -15.42
N LEU A 300 10.68 2.15 -15.18
CA LEU A 300 10.69 0.92 -14.38
C LEU A 300 10.67 -0.32 -15.27
N LEU A 301 11.43 -1.33 -14.87
CA LEU A 301 11.44 -2.65 -15.50
C LEU A 301 11.05 -3.72 -14.48
N ARG A 302 10.45 -4.80 -14.97
CA ARG A 302 10.27 -6.03 -14.20
C ARG A 302 11.39 -6.99 -14.56
N GLU A 303 12.08 -7.47 -13.54
CA GLU A 303 13.11 -8.49 -13.63
C GLU A 303 12.73 -9.69 -12.77
N ASN A 304 13.38 -10.83 -12.98
CA ASN A 304 13.09 -12.07 -12.25
C ASN A 304 14.28 -12.58 -11.44
N LEU A 305 14.06 -13.56 -10.56
CA LEU A 305 15.10 -14.09 -9.66
C LEU A 305 16.37 -14.61 -10.37
N THR A 306 16.30 -14.98 -11.66
CA THR A 306 17.50 -15.39 -12.41
C THR A 306 18.44 -14.19 -12.61
N VAL A 307 17.89 -13.02 -12.89
CA VAL A 307 18.65 -11.77 -13.03
C VAL A 307 19.21 -11.35 -11.67
N ALA A 308 18.43 -11.46 -10.60
CA ALA A 308 18.93 -11.21 -9.24
C ALA A 308 20.06 -12.16 -8.83
N GLU A 309 20.02 -13.42 -9.27
CA GLU A 309 21.10 -14.38 -9.03
C GLU A 309 22.38 -14.00 -9.78
N GLN A 310 22.25 -13.57 -11.05
CA GLN A 310 23.37 -13.04 -11.84
C GLN A 310 23.97 -11.77 -11.22
N ASP A 311 23.12 -10.91 -10.66
CA ASP A 311 23.51 -9.69 -9.95
C ASP A 311 24.16 -10.00 -8.58
N GLY A 312 24.09 -11.26 -8.12
CA GLY A 312 24.75 -11.73 -6.89
C GLY A 312 24.04 -11.32 -5.59
N VAL A 313 22.78 -10.87 -5.64
CA VAL A 313 22.09 -10.25 -4.49
C VAL A 313 21.34 -11.24 -3.60
N LEU A 314 21.14 -12.48 -4.06
CA LEU A 314 20.26 -13.45 -3.40
C LEU A 314 20.83 -14.09 -2.12
N ARG A 315 22.11 -13.90 -1.82
CA ARG A 315 22.81 -14.58 -0.69
C ARG A 315 22.04 -14.50 0.62
N TYR A 316 21.50 -13.33 0.96
CA TYR A 316 20.81 -13.09 2.22
C TYR A 316 19.28 -13.24 2.14
N LEU A 317 18.74 -13.42 0.93
CA LEU A 317 17.32 -13.29 0.65
C LEU A 317 16.67 -14.65 0.31
N ALA A 318 17.43 -15.54 -0.32
CA ALA A 318 16.90 -16.77 -0.88
C ALA A 318 17.21 -18.00 -0.04
N SER A 319 16.28 -18.95 -0.09
CA SER A 319 16.51 -20.37 0.18
C SER A 319 16.45 -21.14 -1.14
N THR A 320 17.06 -22.31 -1.18
CA THR A 320 17.16 -23.15 -2.38
C THR A 320 16.37 -24.42 -2.21
N TYR A 321 15.52 -24.71 -3.19
CA TYR A 321 14.75 -25.94 -3.23
C TYR A 321 15.58 -27.09 -3.81
N SER A 322 15.52 -28.25 -3.16
CA SER A 322 16.12 -29.49 -3.62
C SER A 322 15.03 -30.45 -4.12
N PRO A 323 14.90 -30.66 -5.45
CA PRO A 323 13.93 -31.59 -6.01
C PRO A 323 14.12 -33.04 -5.53
N LEU A 324 15.35 -33.41 -5.18
CA LEU A 324 15.68 -34.77 -4.70
C LEU A 324 15.11 -35.05 -3.30
N SER A 325 15.07 -34.04 -2.44
CA SER A 325 14.63 -34.19 -1.05
C SER A 325 13.26 -33.59 -0.77
N GLY A 326 12.71 -32.79 -1.70
CA GLY A 326 11.46 -32.06 -1.51
C GLY A 326 11.55 -30.96 -0.46
N ARG A 327 12.76 -30.46 -0.16
CA ARG A 327 13.03 -29.52 0.95
C ARG A 327 13.64 -28.22 0.46
N LEU A 328 13.34 -27.15 1.18
CA LEU A 328 14.08 -25.88 1.12
C LEU A 328 15.26 -25.93 2.07
N SER A 329 16.41 -25.44 1.62
CA SER A 329 17.61 -25.26 2.44
C SER A 329 18.04 -23.80 2.37
N ILE A 330 18.40 -23.23 3.51
CA ILE A 330 18.71 -21.80 3.63
C ILE A 330 19.94 -21.44 2.77
N GLY A 331 19.86 -20.30 2.08
CA GLY A 331 20.93 -19.74 1.27
C GLY A 331 20.95 -20.27 -0.17
N THR A 332 22.04 -19.94 -0.88
CA THR A 332 22.21 -20.19 -2.33
C THR A 332 23.34 -21.17 -2.67
N GLY A 333 23.85 -21.91 -1.68
CA GLY A 333 25.10 -22.69 -1.76
C GLY A 333 25.09 -23.92 -2.68
N PHE A 334 23.95 -24.28 -3.28
CA PHE A 334 23.87 -25.37 -4.25
C PHE A 334 22.88 -25.03 -5.39
N PRO A 335 22.92 -25.77 -6.52
CA PRO A 335 22.01 -25.53 -7.64
C PRO A 335 20.57 -25.96 -7.32
N GLY A 336 19.60 -25.13 -7.69
CA GLY A 336 18.18 -25.44 -7.57
C GLY A 336 17.30 -24.20 -7.68
N PRO A 337 15.97 -24.36 -7.77
CA PRO A 337 15.04 -23.24 -7.77
C PRO A 337 15.20 -22.39 -6.51
N ARG A 338 15.22 -21.06 -6.70
CA ARG A 338 15.34 -20.08 -5.60
C ARG A 338 13.95 -19.68 -5.11
N ALA A 339 13.81 -19.54 -3.79
CA ALA A 339 12.62 -18.99 -3.15
C ALA A 339 13.04 -17.86 -2.20
N LEU A 340 12.39 -16.69 -2.30
CA LEU A 340 12.65 -15.60 -1.38
C LEU A 340 12.01 -15.92 -0.02
N THR A 341 12.85 -16.11 0.98
CA THR A 341 12.44 -16.50 2.34
C THR A 341 13.03 -15.59 3.41
N PHE A 342 14.06 -14.82 3.04
CA PHE A 342 14.84 -13.96 3.95
C PHE A 342 15.40 -14.73 5.17
N ALA A 343 15.45 -16.07 5.10
CA ALA A 343 15.86 -16.92 6.21
C ALA A 343 17.29 -16.67 6.71
N PRO A 344 18.29 -16.31 5.87
CA PRO A 344 19.60 -15.88 6.38
C PRO A 344 19.52 -14.66 7.32
N ILE A 345 18.58 -13.76 7.09
CA ILE A 345 18.37 -12.55 7.91
C ILE A 345 17.46 -12.87 9.11
N LEU A 346 16.35 -13.57 8.88
CA LEU A 346 15.29 -13.75 9.89
C LEU A 346 15.51 -14.96 10.81
N VAL A 347 16.11 -16.03 10.30
CA VAL A 347 16.30 -17.29 11.03
C VAL A 347 17.73 -17.42 11.53
N LEU A 348 18.72 -17.20 10.64
CA LEU A 348 20.13 -17.26 11.01
C LEU A 348 20.63 -15.98 11.68
N GLU A 349 19.88 -14.88 11.58
CA GLU A 349 20.22 -13.58 12.18
C GLU A 349 21.61 -13.07 11.75
N GLU A 350 22.03 -13.35 10.50
CA GLU A 350 23.32 -12.88 9.97
C GLU A 350 23.41 -11.34 9.93
N ILE A 351 22.26 -10.67 9.87
CA ILE A 351 22.11 -9.22 9.92
C ILE A 351 21.02 -8.90 10.95
N PRO A 352 21.25 -8.00 11.92
CA PRO A 352 20.28 -7.70 12.98
C PRO A 352 19.11 -6.80 12.50
N LEU A 353 18.59 -7.04 11.29
CA LEU A 353 17.54 -6.24 10.65
C LEU A 353 16.26 -6.22 11.48
N ASN A 354 15.75 -7.38 11.90
CA ASN A 354 14.49 -7.43 12.66
C ASN A 354 14.62 -6.68 14.00
N ARG A 355 15.76 -6.79 14.68
CA ARG A 355 16.00 -6.06 15.93
C ARG A 355 16.00 -4.55 15.70
N LEU A 356 16.63 -4.09 14.61
CA LEU A 356 16.59 -2.68 14.22
C LEU A 356 15.16 -2.22 13.94
N LEU A 357 14.36 -3.02 13.21
CA LEU A 357 12.97 -2.69 12.91
C LEU A 357 12.10 -2.60 14.17
N VAL A 358 12.26 -3.51 15.13
CA VAL A 358 11.56 -3.45 16.42
C VAL A 358 11.87 -2.14 17.15
N GLU A 359 13.16 -1.80 17.28
CA GLU A 359 13.60 -0.57 17.94
C GLU A 359 13.06 0.69 17.23
N LEU A 360 13.13 0.72 15.89
CA LEU A 360 12.62 1.83 15.09
C LEU A 360 11.10 2.01 15.25
N LEU A 361 10.34 0.90 15.25
CA LEU A 361 8.89 0.93 15.46
C LEU A 361 8.55 1.46 16.86
N GLU A 362 9.27 1.03 17.90
CA GLU A 362 9.05 1.50 19.27
C GLU A 362 9.35 2.99 19.41
N ILE A 363 10.51 3.46 18.95
CA ILE A 363 10.89 4.87 19.01
C ILE A 363 9.91 5.74 18.23
N CYS A 364 9.57 5.36 16.99
CA CYS A 364 8.64 6.13 16.17
C CYS A 364 7.22 6.16 16.76
N GLN A 365 6.75 5.04 17.34
CA GLN A 365 5.46 4.97 18.02
C GLN A 365 5.41 5.88 19.24
N HIS A 366 6.49 5.92 20.02
CA HIS A 366 6.62 6.82 21.17
C HIS A 366 6.62 8.29 20.74
N ALA A 367 7.35 8.65 19.69
CA ALA A 367 7.43 10.02 19.18
C ALA A 367 6.08 10.52 18.64
N LEU A 368 5.35 9.68 17.89
CA LEU A 368 4.09 10.06 17.26
C LEU A 368 2.86 9.83 18.16
N GLY A 369 2.99 9.09 19.26
CA GLY A 369 1.91 8.84 20.23
C GLY A 369 0.76 7.97 19.70
N ALA A 370 0.99 7.23 18.62
CA ALA A 370 0.02 6.36 17.96
C ALA A 370 0.76 5.23 17.22
N PRO A 371 0.10 4.11 16.87
CA PRO A 371 0.74 3.08 16.05
C PRO A 371 1.30 3.66 14.75
N VAL A 372 2.41 3.12 14.26
CA VAL A 372 3.16 3.69 13.13
C VAL A 372 3.39 2.69 12.03
N GLU A 373 3.49 3.22 10.81
CA GLU A 373 4.03 2.52 9.66
C GLU A 373 5.33 3.20 9.22
N ILE A 374 6.34 2.38 8.93
CA ILE A 374 7.65 2.77 8.45
C ILE A 374 7.88 2.13 7.09
N GLU A 375 8.23 2.94 6.10
CA GLU A 375 8.76 2.46 4.82
C GLU A 375 10.29 2.54 4.82
N PHE A 376 10.95 1.50 4.32
CA PHE A 376 12.41 1.45 4.27
C PHE A 376 12.94 0.73 3.04
N ALA A 377 14.21 1.00 2.74
CA ALA A 377 15.00 0.23 1.80
C ALA A 377 16.36 -0.08 2.42
N MET A 378 16.96 -1.20 2.03
CA MET A 378 18.26 -1.60 2.51
C MET A 378 19.12 -2.16 1.38
N THR A 379 20.36 -1.69 1.32
CA THR A 379 21.39 -2.29 0.48
C THR A 379 22.32 -3.18 1.29
N LEU A 380 22.91 -4.22 0.69
CA LEU A 380 23.69 -5.25 1.41
C LEU A 380 25.14 -5.30 0.95
N ASN A 381 26.13 -5.26 1.85
CA ASN A 381 27.56 -5.13 1.50
C ASN A 381 27.89 -3.83 0.72
N PRO A 382 27.98 -2.68 1.39
CA PRO A 382 27.77 -2.47 2.83
C PRO A 382 26.29 -2.54 3.22
N HIS A 383 25.99 -2.90 4.46
CA HIS A 383 24.63 -2.91 5.00
C HIS A 383 24.20 -1.47 5.34
N ARG A 384 23.35 -0.90 4.50
CA ARG A 384 22.84 0.47 4.64
C ARG A 384 21.34 0.41 4.68
N PHE A 385 20.77 0.67 5.85
CA PHE A 385 19.33 0.80 6.06
C PHE A 385 18.95 2.26 5.84
N ALA A 386 17.97 2.50 4.99
CA ALA A 386 17.44 3.82 4.72
C ALA A 386 15.96 3.89 5.12
N LEU A 387 15.64 4.78 6.04
CA LEU A 387 14.27 5.10 6.43
C LEU A 387 13.68 6.08 5.41
N LEU A 388 12.65 5.65 4.68
CA LEU A 388 12.09 6.39 3.55
C LEU A 388 10.83 7.17 3.91
N GLN A 389 10.05 6.69 4.88
CA GLN A 389 8.85 7.34 5.35
C GLN A 389 8.48 6.82 6.74
N VAL A 390 7.90 7.67 7.57
CA VAL A 390 7.21 7.27 8.80
C VAL A 390 5.86 7.98 8.83
N ARG A 391 4.81 7.25 9.18
CA ARG A 391 3.46 7.80 9.33
C ARG A 391 2.74 7.20 10.51
N SER A 392 1.87 7.97 11.13
CA SER A 392 0.89 7.43 12.07
C SER A 392 -0.08 6.55 11.29
N MET A 393 -0.35 5.37 11.82
CA MET A 393 -1.49 4.58 11.42
C MET A 393 -2.73 5.16 12.09
N LEU A 394 -3.88 4.97 11.45
CA LEU A 394 -5.17 5.25 12.03
C LEU A 394 -5.34 4.49 13.33
N ALA A 395 -5.34 5.19 14.46
CA ALA A 395 -5.94 4.65 15.67
C ALA A 395 -7.48 4.69 15.50
N PRO A 396 -8.23 3.70 16.01
CA PRO A 396 -9.68 3.78 16.05
C PRO A 396 -10.08 5.05 16.78
N THR A 397 -10.74 5.96 16.07
CA THR A 397 -11.47 7.05 16.70
C THR A 397 -12.61 6.47 17.54
N GLY A 398 -13.14 7.22 18.51
CA GLY A 398 -14.28 6.74 19.33
C GLY A 398 -15.47 6.26 18.48
N GLU A 399 -15.62 6.77 17.26
CA GLU A 399 -16.65 6.39 16.29
C GLU A 399 -16.41 5.03 15.60
N THR A 400 -15.20 4.48 15.64
CA THR A 400 -14.90 3.14 15.08
C THR A 400 -14.90 2.05 16.15
N ARG A 401 -14.91 2.41 17.44
CA ARG A 401 -15.08 1.45 18.52
C ARG A 401 -16.48 0.87 18.50
N LEU A 402 -16.55 -0.45 18.54
CA LEU A 402 -17.81 -1.19 18.55
C LEU A 402 -17.96 -1.86 19.91
N GLU A 403 -19.07 -1.59 20.58
CA GLU A 403 -19.49 -2.30 21.77
C GLU A 403 -20.30 -3.55 21.41
N VAL A 404 -20.54 -4.44 22.37
CA VAL A 404 -21.30 -5.68 22.13
C VAL A 404 -22.75 -5.37 21.76
N GLU A 405 -23.27 -4.27 22.28
CA GLU A 405 -24.61 -3.75 22.03
C GLU A 405 -24.78 -3.32 20.56
N ASP A 406 -23.73 -2.78 19.94
CA ASP A 406 -23.74 -2.33 18.53
C ASP A 406 -23.90 -3.48 17.54
N LEU A 407 -23.58 -4.72 17.96
CA LEU A 407 -23.65 -5.93 17.14
C LEU A 407 -25.07 -6.52 17.06
N ARG A 408 -26.07 -5.84 17.62
CA ARG A 408 -27.44 -6.35 17.75
C ARG A 408 -28.46 -5.29 17.34
N GLY A 409 -29.63 -5.77 16.91
CA GLY A 409 -30.78 -4.92 16.59
C GLY A 409 -31.31 -5.17 15.19
N GLU A 410 -32.48 -4.60 14.89
CA GLU A 410 -33.18 -4.80 13.60
C GLU A 410 -32.51 -4.08 12.44
N HIS A 411 -31.69 -3.06 12.71
CA HIS A 411 -30.94 -2.27 11.73
C HIS A 411 -29.63 -2.94 11.31
N VAL A 412 -29.24 -4.07 11.92
CA VAL A 412 -28.02 -4.82 11.59
C VAL A 412 -28.29 -5.76 10.43
N LEU A 413 -27.47 -5.67 9.38
CA LEU A 413 -27.44 -6.62 8.26
C LEU A 413 -26.49 -7.78 8.54
N VAL A 414 -25.28 -7.48 9.02
CA VAL A 414 -24.25 -8.47 9.42
C VAL A 414 -23.53 -7.96 10.65
N ALA A 415 -23.22 -8.83 11.61
CA ALA A 415 -22.30 -8.52 12.71
C ALA A 415 -21.36 -9.68 12.99
N THR A 416 -20.17 -9.43 13.51
CA THR A 416 -19.24 -10.47 13.94
C THR A 416 -18.28 -9.96 15.02
N GLU A 417 -17.77 -10.89 15.83
CA GLU A 417 -16.63 -10.70 16.73
C GLU A 417 -15.30 -11.21 16.11
N ASN A 418 -15.35 -11.62 14.84
CA ASN A 418 -14.19 -12.04 14.06
C ASN A 418 -14.13 -11.21 12.77
N ALA A 419 -13.73 -9.96 12.88
CA ALA A 419 -13.48 -9.06 11.77
C ALA A 419 -11.99 -8.70 11.68
N MET A 420 -11.55 -8.36 10.48
CA MET A 420 -10.21 -7.86 10.18
C MET A 420 -10.29 -6.59 9.35
N GLY A 421 -9.25 -5.76 9.50
CA GLY A 421 -9.25 -4.38 9.04
C GLY A 421 -9.65 -3.41 10.15
N ASN A 422 -9.77 -2.14 9.78
CA ASN A 422 -10.14 -1.06 10.70
C ASN A 422 -10.76 0.10 9.93
N GLY A 423 -11.79 0.74 10.48
CA GLY A 423 -12.42 1.94 9.93
C GLY A 423 -13.88 1.76 9.52
N THR A 424 -14.45 2.82 8.94
CA THR A 424 -15.85 2.89 8.49
C THR A 424 -15.93 3.06 6.97
N LEU A 425 -16.92 2.46 6.32
CA LEU A 425 -17.31 2.70 4.93
C LEU A 425 -18.79 3.12 4.89
N GLU A 426 -19.09 4.29 4.35
CA GLU A 426 -20.45 4.86 4.30
C GLU A 426 -20.95 5.15 2.87
N THR A 427 -20.23 4.65 1.87
CA THR A 427 -20.45 4.97 0.45
C THR A 427 -20.99 3.78 -0.35
N ILE A 428 -21.04 2.59 0.27
CA ILE A 428 -21.29 1.33 -0.44
C ILE A 428 -22.78 1.12 -0.66
N ARG A 429 -23.20 1.09 -1.93
CA ARG A 429 -24.61 0.85 -2.32
C ARG A 429 -24.82 -0.52 -2.95
N ASP A 430 -23.77 -1.08 -3.53
CA ASP A 430 -23.83 -2.34 -4.26
C ASP A 430 -23.50 -3.50 -3.33
N VAL A 431 -24.39 -4.49 -3.29
CA VAL A 431 -24.25 -5.72 -2.54
C VAL A 431 -24.30 -6.89 -3.51
N VAL A 432 -23.21 -7.64 -3.59
CA VAL A 432 -23.11 -8.86 -4.38
C VAL A 432 -23.06 -10.02 -3.40
N TYR A 433 -24.01 -10.95 -3.48
CA TYR A 433 -24.06 -12.07 -2.55
C TYR A 433 -24.38 -13.40 -3.22
N VAL A 434 -23.82 -14.47 -2.66
CA VAL A 434 -24.15 -15.84 -3.04
C VAL A 434 -25.43 -16.26 -2.34
N ARG A 435 -26.42 -16.70 -3.11
CA ARG A 435 -27.75 -17.05 -2.61
C ARG A 435 -27.73 -18.32 -1.77
N PRO A 436 -28.18 -18.29 -0.50
CA PRO A 436 -28.19 -19.46 0.37
C PRO A 436 -29.02 -20.64 -0.16
N GLU A 437 -30.20 -20.40 -0.75
CA GLU A 437 -31.07 -21.49 -1.22
C GLU A 437 -30.41 -22.37 -2.30
N ASN A 438 -29.57 -21.76 -3.14
CA ASN A 438 -28.95 -22.42 -4.29
C ASN A 438 -27.50 -22.84 -4.02
N PHE A 439 -26.98 -22.57 -2.83
CA PHE A 439 -25.58 -22.86 -2.51
C PHE A 439 -25.38 -24.27 -1.98
N GLU A 440 -24.56 -25.03 -2.70
CA GLU A 440 -23.95 -26.26 -2.22
C GLU A 440 -22.48 -26.30 -2.63
N LEU A 441 -21.63 -26.93 -1.81
CA LEU A 441 -20.18 -26.99 -2.07
C LEU A 441 -19.83 -27.63 -3.43
N ARG A 442 -20.68 -28.53 -3.93
CA ARG A 442 -20.53 -29.12 -5.28
C ARG A 442 -20.65 -28.09 -6.41
N TYR A 443 -21.27 -26.94 -6.15
CA TYR A 443 -21.46 -25.85 -7.10
C TYR A 443 -20.44 -24.73 -6.95
N SER A 444 -19.59 -24.73 -5.91
CA SER A 444 -18.61 -23.66 -5.63
C SER A 444 -17.79 -23.21 -6.84
N ALA A 445 -17.33 -24.16 -7.67
CA ALA A 445 -16.55 -23.87 -8.87
C ALA A 445 -17.35 -23.14 -9.98
N ARG A 446 -18.68 -23.32 -10.02
CA ARG A 446 -19.58 -22.64 -10.97
C ARG A 446 -19.89 -21.20 -10.57
N ILE A 447 -19.69 -20.85 -9.29
CA ILE A 447 -19.97 -19.51 -8.75
C ILE A 447 -18.86 -18.51 -9.12
N ALA A 448 -17.61 -18.97 -9.22
CA ALA A 448 -16.47 -18.08 -9.48
C ALA A 448 -16.59 -17.27 -10.80
N PRO A 449 -16.99 -17.87 -11.94
CA PRO A 449 -17.22 -17.11 -13.18
C PRO A 449 -18.40 -16.12 -13.09
N GLU A 450 -19.42 -16.40 -12.29
CA GLU A 450 -20.56 -15.49 -12.10
C GLU A 450 -20.13 -14.23 -11.32
N LEU A 451 -19.32 -14.42 -10.27
CA LEU A 451 -18.70 -13.33 -9.51
C LEU A 451 -17.77 -12.48 -10.39
N GLU A 452 -16.92 -13.13 -11.21
CA GLU A 452 -16.00 -12.44 -12.12
C GLU A 452 -16.73 -11.50 -13.07
N ARG A 453 -17.82 -11.96 -13.69
CA ARG A 453 -18.60 -11.16 -14.63
C ARG A 453 -19.24 -9.92 -13.98
N ILE A 454 -19.76 -10.06 -12.76
CA ILE A 454 -20.34 -8.95 -12.00
C ILE A 454 -19.22 -7.97 -11.61
N ASN A 455 -18.08 -8.50 -11.13
CA ASN A 455 -16.92 -7.71 -10.75
C ASN A 455 -16.38 -6.87 -11.90
N GLU A 456 -16.17 -7.46 -13.09
CA GLU A 456 -15.68 -6.74 -14.27
C GLU A 456 -16.54 -5.53 -14.62
N ARG A 457 -17.87 -5.68 -14.57
CA ARG A 457 -18.80 -4.58 -14.82
C ARG A 457 -18.71 -3.50 -13.74
N LEU A 458 -18.80 -3.88 -12.46
CA LEU A 458 -18.75 -2.92 -11.36
C LEU A 458 -17.41 -2.15 -11.32
N VAL A 459 -16.31 -2.84 -11.59
CA VAL A 459 -14.98 -2.22 -11.72
C VAL A 459 -14.93 -1.24 -12.89
N ALA A 460 -15.46 -1.61 -14.07
CA ALA A 460 -15.52 -0.71 -15.22
C ALA A 460 -16.36 0.55 -14.96
N GLU A 461 -17.42 0.42 -14.16
CA GLU A 461 -18.30 1.52 -13.73
C GLU A 461 -17.75 2.30 -12.52
N GLY A 462 -16.64 1.86 -11.92
CA GLY A 462 -16.05 2.49 -10.73
C GLY A 462 -16.94 2.36 -9.48
N ARG A 463 -17.72 1.28 -9.37
CA ARG A 463 -18.67 1.01 -8.28
C ARG A 463 -18.08 0.02 -7.27
N PRO A 464 -17.61 0.48 -6.09
CA PRO A 464 -17.17 -0.44 -5.04
C PRO A 464 -18.38 -1.13 -4.41
N TYR A 465 -18.22 -2.39 -4.03
CA TYR A 465 -19.32 -3.20 -3.51
C TYR A 465 -18.95 -4.01 -2.26
N LEU A 466 -19.99 -4.43 -1.54
CA LEU A 466 -19.92 -5.44 -0.49
C LEU A 466 -20.10 -6.82 -1.10
N LEU A 467 -19.17 -7.74 -0.86
CA LEU A 467 -19.25 -9.13 -1.28
C LEU A 467 -19.64 -10.02 -0.09
N ILE A 468 -20.70 -10.81 -0.21
CA ILE A 468 -21.11 -11.80 0.80
C ILE A 468 -21.07 -13.20 0.18
N VAL A 469 -20.24 -14.08 0.72
CA VAL A 469 -20.06 -15.43 0.19
C VAL A 469 -20.36 -16.51 1.21
N LEU A 470 -20.69 -17.69 0.72
CA LEU A 470 -20.88 -18.88 1.52
C LEU A 470 -19.67 -19.82 1.37
N GLY A 471 -19.04 -20.19 2.50
CA GLY A 471 -17.81 -20.97 2.55
C GLY A 471 -16.53 -20.13 2.42
N ARG A 472 -15.39 -20.82 2.32
CA ARG A 472 -14.06 -20.18 2.21
C ARG A 472 -13.86 -19.57 0.83
N LEU A 473 -13.44 -18.31 0.77
CA LEU A 473 -13.16 -17.61 -0.48
C LEU A 473 -11.69 -17.79 -0.89
N GLY A 474 -11.43 -18.10 -2.16
CA GLY A 474 -10.06 -18.24 -2.68
C GLY A 474 -9.32 -19.49 -2.21
N THR A 475 -10.06 -20.58 -1.97
CA THR A 475 -9.51 -21.92 -1.74
C THR A 475 -9.18 -22.62 -3.05
N SER A 476 -8.13 -23.45 -3.07
CA SER A 476 -7.87 -24.37 -4.21
C SER A 476 -8.72 -25.64 -4.13
N ASP A 477 -9.33 -25.92 -2.98
CA ASP A 477 -10.25 -27.04 -2.78
C ASP A 477 -11.73 -26.55 -2.84
N PRO A 478 -12.48 -26.89 -3.92
CA PRO A 478 -13.87 -26.48 -4.07
C PRO A 478 -14.82 -27.01 -2.98
N TRP A 479 -14.42 -28.06 -2.25
CA TRP A 479 -15.19 -28.60 -1.14
C TRP A 479 -15.04 -27.80 0.15
N LEU A 480 -14.12 -26.83 0.20
CA LEU A 480 -13.99 -25.88 1.31
C LEU A 480 -14.72 -24.55 1.02
N GLY A 481 -14.98 -24.24 -0.24
CA GLY A 481 -15.65 -23.01 -0.62
C GLY A 481 -15.36 -22.59 -2.06
N ILE A 482 -15.50 -21.30 -2.33
CA ILE A 482 -15.52 -20.74 -3.68
C ILE A 482 -14.08 -20.48 -4.17
N PRO A 483 -13.62 -21.16 -5.24
CA PRO A 483 -12.24 -21.06 -5.74
C PRO A 483 -12.04 -19.84 -6.65
N VAL A 484 -12.13 -18.64 -6.08
CA VAL A 484 -11.85 -17.37 -6.80
C VAL A 484 -10.40 -16.92 -6.66
N ARG A 485 -9.90 -16.22 -7.67
CA ARG A 485 -8.69 -15.42 -7.59
C ARG A 485 -9.04 -13.98 -7.23
N TRP A 486 -8.08 -13.23 -6.68
CA TRP A 486 -8.30 -11.82 -6.33
C TRP A 486 -8.81 -10.98 -7.51
N ALA A 487 -8.24 -11.17 -8.70
CA ALA A 487 -8.65 -10.45 -9.92
C ALA A 487 -10.16 -10.58 -10.24
N GLN A 488 -10.80 -11.68 -9.81
CA GLN A 488 -12.21 -11.96 -10.08
C GLN A 488 -13.16 -11.23 -9.12
N ILE A 489 -12.65 -10.62 -8.05
CA ILE A 489 -13.44 -9.90 -7.04
C ILE A 489 -12.79 -8.56 -6.62
N SER A 490 -11.92 -8.02 -7.47
CA SER A 490 -11.05 -6.88 -7.16
C SER A 490 -11.78 -5.58 -6.82
N GLY A 491 -13.06 -5.44 -7.17
CA GLY A 491 -13.89 -4.29 -6.79
C GLY A 491 -14.53 -4.38 -5.40
N ALA A 492 -14.36 -5.50 -4.69
CA ALA A 492 -14.92 -5.67 -3.34
C ALA A 492 -14.09 -4.87 -2.32
N CYS A 493 -14.74 -3.94 -1.63
CA CYS A 493 -14.14 -3.12 -0.56
C CYS A 493 -14.40 -3.68 0.85
N ALA A 494 -15.42 -4.54 0.95
CA ALA A 494 -15.74 -5.32 2.13
C ALA A 494 -16.17 -6.73 1.69
N VAL A 495 -15.77 -7.73 2.47
CA VAL A 495 -16.08 -9.14 2.22
C VAL A 495 -16.62 -9.77 3.50
N VAL A 496 -17.72 -10.49 3.37
CA VAL A 496 -18.31 -11.32 4.43
C VAL A 496 -18.16 -12.78 4.01
N GLU A 497 -17.38 -13.55 4.75
CA GLU A 497 -17.40 -15.01 4.63
C GLU A 497 -18.38 -15.59 5.65
N ALA A 498 -19.46 -16.18 5.15
CA ALA A 498 -20.44 -16.87 5.97
C ALA A 498 -20.33 -18.38 5.80
N THR A 499 -20.40 -19.12 6.91
CA THR A 499 -20.48 -20.59 6.85
C THR A 499 -21.87 -21.05 7.25
N GLY A 500 -22.42 -21.98 6.47
CA GLY A 500 -23.67 -22.65 6.84
C GLY A 500 -23.50 -23.48 8.12
N SER A 501 -24.60 -23.70 8.84
CA SER A 501 -24.66 -24.43 10.12
C SER A 501 -24.04 -25.83 10.08
N ASN A 502 -23.92 -26.45 8.90
CA ASN A 502 -23.40 -27.81 8.71
C ASN A 502 -21.96 -27.87 8.18
N VAL A 503 -21.26 -26.73 8.02
CA VAL A 503 -19.93 -26.66 7.41
C VAL A 503 -18.94 -26.03 8.38
N ARG A 504 -17.97 -26.82 8.86
CA ARG A 504 -16.81 -26.33 9.62
C ARG A 504 -15.63 -26.19 8.66
N VAL A 505 -15.52 -25.04 8.03
CA VAL A 505 -14.37 -24.70 7.19
C VAL A 505 -13.55 -23.62 7.90
N GLU A 506 -12.24 -23.82 7.95
CA GLU A 506 -11.31 -22.75 8.32
C GLU A 506 -11.37 -21.65 7.26
N LEU A 507 -11.85 -20.47 7.66
CA LEU A 507 -11.96 -19.26 6.86
C LEU A 507 -10.59 -18.81 6.33
N SER A 508 -10.56 -17.92 5.33
CA SER A 508 -9.40 -17.70 4.45
C SER A 508 -8.19 -16.94 5.04
N ARG A 509 -7.77 -17.33 6.25
CA ARG A 509 -6.56 -16.83 6.90
C ARG A 509 -5.32 -17.43 6.23
N GLY A 510 -4.45 -16.58 5.69
CA GLY A 510 -3.06 -16.94 5.31
C GLY A 510 -2.82 -17.50 3.90
N SER A 511 -3.68 -17.24 2.90
CA SER A 511 -3.40 -17.55 1.49
C SER A 511 -2.95 -16.30 0.70
N HIS A 512 -2.41 -16.46 -0.52
CA HIS A 512 -2.16 -15.34 -1.46
C HIS A 512 -3.39 -14.41 -1.64
N PHE A 513 -4.59 -14.98 -1.56
CA PHE A 513 -5.84 -14.23 -1.55
C PHE A 513 -5.92 -13.22 -0.39
N PHE A 514 -5.41 -13.60 0.80
CA PHE A 514 -5.38 -12.76 1.98
C PHE A 514 -4.40 -11.58 1.85
N HIS A 515 -3.26 -11.75 1.18
CA HIS A 515 -2.31 -10.64 0.98
C HIS A 515 -2.95 -9.43 0.28
N ASN A 516 -3.79 -9.67 -0.73
CA ASN A 516 -4.51 -8.59 -1.43
C ASN A 516 -5.54 -7.90 -0.53
N ILE A 517 -6.29 -8.66 0.28
CA ILE A 517 -7.23 -8.12 1.28
C ILE A 517 -6.51 -7.18 2.25
N VAL A 518 -5.34 -7.59 2.73
CA VAL A 518 -4.54 -6.79 3.66
C VAL A 518 -3.95 -5.55 2.99
N SER A 519 -3.39 -5.69 1.78
CA SER A 519 -2.76 -4.59 1.06
C SER A 519 -3.76 -3.49 0.69
N LEU A 520 -4.96 -3.89 0.29
CA LEU A 520 -6.02 -2.98 -0.16
C LEU A 520 -6.94 -2.51 0.97
N GLY A 521 -6.64 -2.88 2.23
CA GLY A 521 -7.39 -2.44 3.40
C GLY A 521 -8.86 -2.91 3.42
N VAL A 522 -9.16 -3.99 2.69
CA VAL A 522 -10.51 -4.56 2.55
C VAL A 522 -11.00 -4.98 3.93
N LYS A 523 -12.23 -4.59 4.26
CA LYS A 523 -12.87 -4.98 5.52
C LYS A 523 -13.36 -6.41 5.41
N TYR A 524 -12.91 -7.27 6.32
CA TYR A 524 -13.14 -8.70 6.18
C TYR A 524 -13.85 -9.25 7.40
N LEU A 525 -15.10 -9.65 7.24
CA LEU A 525 -15.97 -10.13 8.31
C LEU A 525 -16.15 -11.65 8.18
N MET A 526 -15.87 -12.37 9.25
CA MET A 526 -15.94 -13.83 9.28
C MET A 526 -17.10 -14.29 10.17
N LEU A 527 -18.04 -15.03 9.60
CA LEU A 527 -19.16 -15.65 10.29
C LEU A 527 -18.96 -17.16 10.29
N SER A 528 -18.34 -17.68 11.35
CA SER A 528 -18.21 -19.13 11.55
C SER A 528 -19.57 -19.76 11.87
N SER A 529 -19.67 -21.08 11.71
CA SER A 529 -20.89 -21.84 12.06
C SER A 529 -21.20 -21.82 13.56
N SER A 530 -20.21 -21.44 14.38
CA SER A 530 -20.36 -21.17 15.82
C SER A 530 -20.66 -19.70 16.15
N SER A 531 -20.79 -18.83 15.14
CA SER A 531 -21.11 -17.43 15.33
C SER A 531 -22.49 -17.28 15.95
N ARG A 532 -22.61 -16.34 16.90
CA ARG A 532 -23.90 -15.92 17.47
C ARG A 532 -24.68 -14.99 16.53
N TYR A 533 -24.04 -14.55 15.47
CA TYR A 533 -24.55 -13.58 14.50
C TYR A 533 -24.72 -14.24 13.14
N THR A 534 -25.72 -13.79 12.39
CA THR A 534 -26.03 -14.26 11.03
C THR A 534 -26.19 -13.07 10.10
N VAL A 535 -26.15 -13.34 8.80
CA VAL A 535 -26.58 -12.37 7.78
C VAL A 535 -28.11 -12.32 7.78
N ASP A 536 -28.70 -11.14 7.68
CA ASP A 536 -30.14 -10.96 7.45
C ASP A 536 -30.47 -11.20 5.96
N TRP A 537 -30.56 -12.48 5.58
CA TRP A 537 -30.88 -12.91 4.22
C TRP A 537 -32.29 -12.47 3.80
N GLU A 538 -33.27 -12.50 4.71
CA GLU A 538 -34.64 -12.10 4.41
C GLU A 538 -34.71 -10.62 3.98
N TRP A 539 -33.93 -9.76 4.61
CA TRP A 539 -33.86 -8.35 4.23
C TRP A 539 -33.23 -8.16 2.85
N LEU A 540 -32.13 -8.89 2.54
CA LEU A 540 -31.48 -8.84 1.22
C LEU A 540 -32.42 -9.30 0.12
N ASP A 541 -33.17 -10.38 0.35
CA ASP A 541 -34.03 -10.96 -0.67
C ASP A 541 -35.24 -10.09 -1.04
N ARG A 542 -35.65 -9.21 -0.12
CA ARG A 542 -36.73 -8.23 -0.34
C ARG A 542 -36.30 -7.03 -1.20
N GLN A 543 -35.01 -6.81 -1.40
CA GLN A 543 -34.52 -5.69 -2.21
C GLN A 543 -34.69 -5.95 -3.71
N GLU A 544 -34.81 -4.91 -4.52
CA GLU A 544 -34.84 -5.05 -5.98
C GLU A 544 -33.46 -5.50 -6.49
N GLY A 545 -33.42 -6.63 -7.21
CA GLY A 545 -32.18 -7.13 -7.82
C GLY A 545 -31.86 -6.36 -9.11
N GLU A 546 -30.66 -5.79 -9.20
CA GLU A 546 -30.16 -5.19 -10.44
C GLU A 546 -29.73 -6.29 -11.42
N GLU A 547 -29.18 -7.38 -10.88
CA GLU A 547 -28.85 -8.56 -11.67
C GLU A 547 -28.93 -9.83 -10.83
N GLU A 548 -29.39 -10.91 -11.46
CA GLU A 548 -29.50 -12.22 -10.83
C GLU A 548 -29.01 -13.31 -11.79
N THR A 549 -28.16 -14.20 -11.28
CA THR A 549 -27.68 -15.42 -11.95
C THR A 549 -28.18 -16.66 -11.20
N GLU A 550 -27.70 -17.86 -11.55
CA GLU A 550 -28.10 -19.10 -10.88
C GLU A 550 -27.72 -19.10 -9.39
N PHE A 551 -26.53 -18.57 -9.06
CA PHE A 551 -26.00 -18.61 -7.69
C PHE A 551 -25.76 -17.24 -7.05
N VAL A 552 -25.64 -16.17 -7.84
CA VAL A 552 -25.26 -14.84 -7.36
C VAL A 552 -26.38 -13.85 -7.61
N ARG A 553 -26.61 -12.97 -6.64
CA ARG A 553 -27.51 -11.83 -6.77
C ARG A 553 -26.77 -10.53 -6.47
N HIS A 554 -27.00 -9.54 -7.31
CA HIS A 554 -26.50 -8.19 -7.19
C HIS A 554 -27.67 -7.25 -6.91
N VAL A 555 -27.62 -6.56 -5.77
CA VAL A 555 -28.60 -5.59 -5.32
C VAL A 555 -27.94 -4.22 -5.24
N ARG A 556 -28.61 -3.21 -5.80
CA ARG A 556 -28.22 -1.82 -5.62
C ARG A 556 -29.20 -1.12 -4.70
N LEU A 557 -28.68 -0.60 -3.59
CA LEU A 557 -29.45 0.10 -2.59
C LEU A 557 -29.63 1.58 -2.95
N PRO A 558 -30.78 2.21 -2.62
CA PRO A 558 -30.99 3.63 -2.85
C PRO A 558 -30.05 4.49 -1.99
N ASN A 559 -29.86 4.09 -0.73
CA ASN A 559 -28.98 4.70 0.25
C ASN A 559 -27.81 3.77 0.56
N PRO A 560 -26.61 4.30 0.90
CA PRO A 560 -25.45 3.47 1.19
C PRO A 560 -25.59 2.73 2.54
N LEU A 561 -24.90 1.60 2.62
CA LEU A 561 -24.63 0.85 3.85
C LEU A 561 -23.61 1.60 4.70
N GLN A 562 -23.69 1.40 6.02
CA GLN A 562 -22.65 1.77 6.96
C GLN A 562 -21.93 0.50 7.44
N ILE A 563 -20.69 0.32 7.02
CA ILE A 563 -19.83 -0.81 7.41
C ILE A 563 -18.81 -0.28 8.42
N ARG A 564 -18.75 -0.84 9.63
CA ARG A 564 -17.77 -0.48 10.66
C ARG A 564 -16.98 -1.71 11.07
N VAL A 565 -15.65 -1.58 11.12
CA VAL A 565 -14.76 -2.60 11.69
C VAL A 565 -13.85 -1.96 12.73
N ASP A 566 -13.90 -2.50 13.93
CA ASP A 566 -13.02 -2.18 15.03
C ASP A 566 -11.84 -3.15 15.02
N GLY A 567 -10.69 -2.68 14.52
CA GLY A 567 -9.48 -3.48 14.41
C GLY A 567 -8.80 -3.81 15.75
N TYR A 568 -9.28 -3.26 16.87
CA TYR A 568 -8.78 -3.59 18.21
C TYR A 568 -9.59 -4.70 18.86
N SER A 569 -10.91 -4.57 18.87
CA SER A 569 -11.77 -5.61 19.43
C SER A 569 -11.97 -6.80 18.48
N GLY A 570 -11.61 -6.64 17.19
CA GLY A 570 -11.91 -7.60 16.14
C GLY A 570 -13.40 -7.67 15.82
N ARG A 571 -14.18 -6.64 16.21
CA ARG A 571 -15.62 -6.58 15.97
C ARG A 571 -15.90 -5.91 14.64
N GLY A 572 -16.94 -6.35 13.95
CA GLY A 572 -17.40 -5.72 12.71
C GLY A 572 -18.92 -5.76 12.61
N VAL A 573 -19.51 -4.70 12.07
CA VAL A 573 -20.94 -4.57 11.86
C VAL A 573 -21.22 -3.89 10.52
N ILE A 574 -22.25 -4.36 9.83
CA ILE A 574 -22.82 -3.76 8.63
C ILE A 574 -24.24 -3.39 8.98
N TYR A 575 -24.55 -2.10 8.96
CA TYR A 575 -25.90 -1.60 9.15
C TYR A 575 -26.63 -1.46 7.82
N LYS A 576 -27.92 -1.77 7.86
CA LYS A 576 -28.87 -1.46 6.79
C LYS A 576 -28.89 0.07 6.58
N PRO A 577 -29.23 0.54 5.37
CA PRO A 577 -29.37 1.97 5.15
C PRO A 577 -30.43 2.54 6.09
N ALA A 578 -30.19 3.73 6.64
CA ALA A 578 -31.21 4.42 7.43
C ALA A 578 -32.40 4.77 6.51
N ASP A 579 -33.61 4.50 6.99
CA ASP A 579 -34.82 5.07 6.40
C ASP A 579 -34.76 6.59 6.62
N LEU A 580 -34.77 7.37 5.53
CA LEU A 580 -34.81 8.84 5.58
C LEU A 580 -36.20 9.36 5.91
#